data_AF-A0A372IMT5-F1
#
_entry.id   AF-A0A372IMT5-F1
#
_cell.length_a   1.000
_cell.length_b   1.000
_cell.length_c   1.000
_cell.angle_alpha   90.00
_cell.angle_beta   90.00
_cell.angle_gamma   90.00
#
_symmetry.space_group_name_H-M   'P 1'
#
loop_
_entity.id
_entity.type
_entity.pdbx_description
1 polymer ?
#
loop_
_entity_poly.entity_id
_entity_poly.type
_entity_poly.pdbx_seq_one_letter_code
_entity_poly.pdbx_strand_id
1 'polypeptide(L)'
;MHPDSIHNFELWRELGSTVCIENMDSRKKTGRTAQELSGIFNQLPEAMFCLDVAHARQFDSSMVEAYFMLSRFAERLVQVHISEVNTASRHIPLSEASVSAYSRLSSFIPQQAALIFESRLDDNASPCRLEAEIEKARNAFHWLPLRRRREAMQLAH
;
A
#
# COMPACT_ATOMS: atom_id res chain seq x y z
N MET A 1 -5.46 9.72 3.71
CA MET A 1 -5.29 11.09 4.25
C MET A 1 -3.94 11.16 4.94
N HIS A 2 -3.12 12.13 4.57
CA HIS A 2 -1.81 12.28 5.17
C HIS A 2 -1.90 12.93 6.56
N PRO A 3 -1.34 12.31 7.62
CA PRO A 3 -1.39 12.86 8.98
C PRO A 3 -0.69 14.21 9.13
N ASP A 4 0.28 14.54 8.29
CA ASP A 4 0.99 15.83 8.33
C ASP A 4 0.12 17.03 7.93
N SER A 5 -1.01 16.77 7.27
CA SER A 5 -1.98 17.79 6.83
C SER A 5 -3.11 18.00 7.85
N ILE A 6 -3.12 17.25 8.95
CA ILE A 6 -4.12 17.36 10.02
C ILE A 6 -3.65 18.41 11.03
N HIS A 7 -4.30 19.58 11.03
CA HIS A 7 -4.02 20.65 11.99
C HIS A 7 -5.04 20.74 13.12
N ASN A 8 -6.28 20.27 12.89
CA ASN A 8 -7.33 20.21 13.89
C ASN A 8 -7.95 18.81 13.90
N PHE A 9 -7.61 18.01 14.92
CA PHE A 9 -8.07 16.63 15.05
C PHE A 9 -9.58 16.50 15.33
N GLU A 10 -10.24 17.52 15.89
CA GLU A 10 -11.67 17.45 16.20
C GLU A 10 -12.51 17.22 14.94
N LEU A 11 -12.22 17.94 13.86
CA LEU A 11 -12.93 17.83 12.60
C LEU A 11 -12.83 16.42 11.99
N TRP A 12 -11.70 15.75 12.19
CA TRP A 12 -11.49 14.39 11.69
C TRP A 12 -12.10 13.34 12.61
N ARG A 13 -12.19 13.60 13.92
CA ARG A 13 -12.90 12.71 14.86
C ARG A 13 -14.37 12.58 14.51
N GLU A 14 -15.03 13.66 14.09
CA GLU A 14 -16.44 13.64 13.67
C GLU A 14 -16.72 12.68 12.50
N LEU A 15 -15.71 12.40 11.68
CA LEU A 15 -15.80 11.48 10.54
C LEU A 15 -15.53 10.02 10.93
N GLY A 16 -14.99 9.76 12.12
CA GLY A 16 -14.79 8.42 12.68
C GLY A 16 -14.05 7.46 11.73
N SER A 17 -14.61 6.27 11.54
CA SER A 17 -14.05 5.21 10.68
C SER A 17 -14.10 5.49 9.17
N THR A 18 -14.67 6.61 8.75
CA THR A 18 -14.57 7.04 7.34
C THR A 18 -13.23 7.70 7.03
N VAL A 19 -12.45 8.06 8.05
CA VAL A 19 -11.10 8.59 7.89
C VAL A 19 -10.10 7.44 7.75
N CYS A 20 -9.31 7.47 6.68
CA CYS A 20 -8.21 6.52 6.48
C CYS A 20 -6.86 7.26 6.53
N ILE A 21 -6.05 6.95 7.53
CA ILE A 21 -4.72 7.54 7.76
C ILE A 21 -3.67 6.72 7.02
N GLU A 22 -2.82 7.40 6.26
CA GLU A 22 -1.76 6.79 5.45
C GLU A 22 -0.39 6.98 6.10
N ASN A 23 0.49 5.97 6.01
CA ASN A 23 1.88 6.15 6.40
C ASN A 23 2.65 6.98 5.38
N MET A 24 3.56 7.81 5.88
CA MET A 24 4.19 8.87 5.11
C MET A 24 5.58 8.49 4.60
N ASP A 25 5.97 9.14 3.49
CA ASP A 25 7.31 9.06 2.92
C ASP A 25 8.40 9.67 3.83
N SER A 26 9.66 9.35 3.53
CA SER A 26 10.82 9.72 4.36
C SER A 26 11.10 11.22 4.45
N ARG A 27 10.55 12.04 3.55
CA ARG A 27 10.71 13.51 3.57
C ARG A 27 9.82 14.16 4.63
N LYS A 28 8.78 13.46 5.09
CA LYS A 28 7.85 13.97 6.11
C LYS A 28 8.46 13.89 7.50
N LYS A 29 7.81 14.56 8.46
CA LYS A 29 8.26 14.62 9.87
C LYS A 29 7.43 13.76 10.81
N THR A 30 6.33 13.18 10.33
CA THR A 30 5.39 12.38 11.11
C THR A 30 4.74 11.33 10.22
N GLY A 31 4.18 10.29 10.84
CA GLY A 31 3.44 9.22 10.17
C GLY A 31 4.32 8.20 9.44
N ARG A 32 5.64 8.18 9.66
CA ARG A 32 6.59 7.32 8.92
C ARG A 32 6.84 5.98 9.61
N THR A 33 6.69 5.95 10.94
CA THR A 33 6.93 4.76 11.77
C THR A 33 5.67 4.30 12.46
N ALA A 34 5.65 3.05 12.92
CA ALA A 34 4.54 2.53 13.71
C ALA A 34 4.32 3.34 15.01
N GLN A 35 5.40 3.86 15.61
CA GLN A 35 5.33 4.69 16.81
C GLN A 35 4.74 6.07 16.52
N GLU A 36 5.12 6.72 15.41
CA GLU A 36 4.55 8.00 15.00
C GLU A 36 3.05 7.86 14.69
N LEU A 37 2.67 6.82 13.95
CA LEU A 37 1.26 6.51 13.65
C LEU A 37 0.45 6.20 14.91
N SER A 38 1.05 5.57 15.92
CA SER A 38 0.38 5.34 17.22
C SER A 38 -0.07 6.65 17.85
N GLY A 39 0.76 7.70 17.78
CA GLY A 39 0.39 9.03 18.26
C GLY A 39 -0.83 9.60 17.52
N ILE A 40 -0.91 9.37 16.20
CA ILE A 40 -2.05 9.80 15.38
C ILE A 40 -3.32 9.01 15.71
N PHE A 41 -3.24 7.68 15.79
CA PHE A 41 -4.39 6.85 16.13
C PHE A 41 -4.89 7.06 17.56
N ASN A 42 -4.03 7.49 18.50
CA ASN A 42 -4.49 7.92 19.82
C ASN A 42 -5.37 9.18 19.75
N GLN A 43 -5.13 10.08 18.79
CA GLN A 43 -5.96 11.26 18.55
C GLN A 43 -7.20 10.93 17.72
N LEU A 44 -7.12 9.91 16.86
CA LEU A 44 -8.17 9.45 15.94
C LEU A 44 -8.48 7.96 16.19
N PRO A 45 -9.11 7.62 17.33
CA PRO A 45 -9.25 6.23 17.78
C PRO A 45 -10.16 5.38 16.88
N GLU A 46 -11.00 5.99 16.06
CA GLU A 46 -11.89 5.30 15.11
C GLU A 46 -11.33 5.25 13.69
N ALA A 47 -10.27 5.99 13.38
CA ALA A 47 -9.74 6.05 12.03
C ALA A 47 -9.17 4.70 11.57
N MET A 48 -9.33 4.44 10.27
CA MET A 48 -8.78 3.29 9.57
C MET A 48 -7.38 3.57 9.06
N PHE A 49 -6.68 2.53 8.62
CA PHE A 49 -5.29 2.58 8.19
C PHE A 49 -5.15 2.24 6.70
N CYS A 50 -4.36 3.05 6.00
CA CYS A 50 -3.82 2.78 4.68
C CYS A 50 -2.31 2.54 4.80
N LEU A 51 -1.86 1.38 4.35
CA LEU A 51 -0.43 1.11 4.22
C LEU A 51 0.03 1.43 2.79
N ASP A 52 0.78 2.51 2.62
CA ASP A 52 1.64 2.70 1.45
C ASP A 52 2.96 1.93 1.65
N VAL A 53 3.08 0.81 0.92
CA VAL A 53 4.26 -0.06 0.99
C VAL A 53 5.50 0.56 0.32
N ALA A 54 5.32 1.51 -0.58
CA ALA A 54 6.41 2.22 -1.23
C ALA A 54 7.02 3.25 -0.29
N HIS A 55 6.20 4.02 0.43
CA HIS A 55 6.64 4.93 1.49
C HIS A 55 7.37 4.18 2.61
N ALA A 56 6.80 3.07 3.08
CA ALA A 56 7.42 2.27 4.13
C ALA A 56 8.80 1.73 3.70
N ARG A 57 8.92 1.23 2.46
CA ARG A 57 10.20 0.76 1.90
C ARG A 57 11.20 1.89 1.69
N GLN A 58 10.74 3.08 1.31
CA GLN A 58 11.60 4.25 1.14
C GLN A 58 12.18 4.72 2.47
N PHE A 59 11.37 4.70 3.52
CA PHE A 59 11.80 5.06 4.86
C PHE A 59 12.71 3.99 5.47
N ASP A 60 12.33 2.72 5.33
CA ASP A 60 13.07 1.56 5.82
C ASP A 60 13.07 0.44 4.79
N SER A 61 14.18 0.32 4.06
CA SER A 61 14.36 -0.70 3.02
C SER A 61 14.32 -2.14 3.53
N SER A 62 14.48 -2.36 4.85
CA SER A 62 14.38 -3.69 5.47
C SER A 62 12.93 -4.15 5.65
N MET A 63 11.95 -3.25 5.50
CA MET A 63 10.52 -3.46 5.73
C MET A 63 10.16 -3.78 7.19
N VAL A 64 11.05 -3.54 8.15
CA VAL A 64 10.79 -3.78 9.59
C VAL A 64 9.72 -2.81 10.10
N GLU A 65 9.77 -1.55 9.70
CA GLU A 65 8.71 -0.59 10.09
C GLU A 65 7.34 -0.98 9.53
N ALA A 66 7.28 -1.44 8.28
CA ALA A 66 6.03 -1.94 7.70
C ALA A 66 5.48 -3.15 8.48
N TYR A 67 6.37 -4.07 8.89
CA TYR A 67 6.00 -5.19 9.76
C TYR A 67 5.44 -4.72 11.11
N PHE A 68 6.05 -3.71 11.75
CA PHE A 68 5.52 -3.16 12.99
C PHE A 68 4.18 -2.46 12.81
N MET A 69 3.99 -1.73 11.70
CA MET A 69 2.70 -1.13 11.37
C MET A 69 1.61 -2.20 11.21
N LEU A 70 1.88 -3.25 10.43
CA LEU A 70 0.94 -4.35 10.24
C LEU A 70 0.64 -5.07 11.55
N SER A 71 1.67 -5.39 12.34
CA SER A 71 1.51 -6.07 13.63
C SER A 71 0.67 -5.28 14.62
N ARG A 72 0.70 -3.95 14.57
CA ARG A 72 -0.01 -3.07 15.50
C ARG A 72 -1.39 -2.61 14.99
N PHE A 73 -1.54 -2.49 13.68
CA PHE A 73 -2.70 -1.83 13.07
C PHE A 73 -3.44 -2.70 12.03
N ALA A 74 -3.15 -4.00 11.93
CA ALA A 74 -3.82 -4.91 10.99
C ALA A 74 -5.35 -4.86 11.08
N GLU A 75 -5.92 -4.74 12.29
CA GLU A 75 -7.38 -4.66 12.49
C GLU A 75 -8.00 -3.39 11.88
N ARG A 76 -7.19 -2.33 11.67
CA ARG A 76 -7.59 -1.07 11.06
C ARG A 76 -7.27 -1.02 9.56
N LEU A 77 -6.50 -1.98 9.04
CA LEU A 77 -6.00 -1.92 7.66
C LEU A 77 -7.15 -2.18 6.68
N VAL A 78 -7.48 -1.16 5.89
CA VAL A 78 -8.53 -1.24 4.86
C VAL A 78 -8.00 -1.02 3.46
N GLN A 79 -6.82 -0.41 3.32
CA GLN A 79 -6.21 -0.08 2.05
C GLN A 79 -4.71 -0.37 2.09
N VAL A 80 -4.19 -0.84 0.96
CA VAL A 80 -2.76 -0.94 0.70
C VAL A 80 -2.48 -0.22 -0.61
N HIS A 81 -1.72 0.86 -0.55
CA HIS A 81 -1.25 1.56 -1.74
C HIS A 81 -0.01 0.84 -2.28
N ILE A 82 -0.06 0.45 -3.55
CA ILE A 82 0.96 -0.35 -4.23
C ILE A 82 1.56 0.49 -5.34
N SER A 83 2.87 0.62 -5.26
CA SER A 83 3.73 1.21 -6.28
C SER A 83 5.19 0.97 -5.88
N GLU A 84 6.12 1.56 -6.61
CA GLU A 84 7.47 1.81 -6.13
C GLU A 84 7.73 3.32 -6.13
N VAL A 85 8.60 3.83 -5.26
CA VAL A 85 9.01 5.25 -5.29
C VAL A 85 10.46 5.38 -5.73
N ASN A 86 10.71 6.29 -6.67
CA ASN A 86 12.06 6.60 -7.13
C ASN A 86 12.77 7.60 -6.19
N THR A 87 14.01 7.97 -6.54
CA THR A 87 14.82 8.93 -5.77
C THR A 87 14.21 10.34 -5.66
N ALA A 88 13.26 10.68 -6.54
CA ALA A 88 12.50 11.92 -6.48
C ALA A 88 11.18 11.79 -5.71
N SER A 89 10.97 10.69 -4.98
CA SER A 89 9.71 10.34 -4.29
C SER A 89 8.49 10.40 -5.20
N ARG A 90 8.65 9.93 -6.45
CA ARG A 90 7.54 9.75 -7.39
C ARG A 90 7.20 8.28 -7.51
N HIS A 91 5.90 7.99 -7.47
CA HIS A 91 5.39 6.63 -7.70
C HIS A 91 5.66 6.21 -9.15
N ILE A 92 6.30 5.08 -9.30
CA ILE A 92 6.67 4.40 -10.54
C ILE A 92 6.20 2.93 -10.46
N PRO A 93 6.16 2.22 -11.60
CA PRO A 93 5.79 0.80 -11.62
C PRO A 93 6.71 -0.07 -10.75
N LEU A 94 6.16 -1.18 -10.24
CA LEU A 94 6.86 -2.15 -9.40
C LEU A 94 8.10 -2.72 -10.10
N SER A 95 9.24 -2.73 -9.43
CA SER A 95 10.39 -3.58 -9.79
C SER A 95 10.29 -4.97 -9.13
N GLU A 96 11.10 -5.91 -9.61
CA GLU A 96 11.27 -7.23 -8.95
C GLU A 96 11.76 -7.09 -7.50
N ALA A 97 12.55 -6.06 -7.21
CA ALA A 97 13.03 -5.79 -5.86
C ALA A 97 11.87 -5.35 -4.94
N SER A 98 10.95 -4.53 -5.45
CA SER A 98 9.72 -4.17 -4.74
C SER A 98 8.83 -5.40 -4.51
N VAL A 99 8.61 -6.20 -5.55
CA VAL A 99 7.85 -7.47 -5.45
C VAL A 99 8.42 -8.39 -4.37
N SER A 100 9.74 -8.60 -4.37
CA SER A 100 10.42 -9.44 -3.37
C SER A 100 10.35 -8.86 -1.95
N ALA A 101 10.37 -7.54 -1.79
CA ALA A 101 10.22 -6.90 -0.49
C ALA A 101 8.79 -7.06 0.05
N TYR A 102 7.78 -6.82 -0.80
CA TYR A 102 6.38 -6.85 -0.41
C TYR A 102 5.87 -8.26 -0.14
N SER A 103 6.39 -9.26 -0.85
CA SER A 103 6.01 -10.68 -0.62
C SER A 103 6.31 -11.16 0.80
N ARG A 104 7.30 -10.58 1.47
CA ARG A 104 7.64 -10.88 2.87
C ARG A 104 6.56 -10.44 3.85
N LEU A 105 5.74 -9.47 3.47
CA LEU A 105 4.66 -8.92 4.30
C LEU A 105 3.28 -9.48 3.92
N SER A 106 3.17 -10.15 2.78
CA SER A 106 1.88 -10.56 2.21
C SER A 106 0.99 -11.34 3.17
N SER A 107 1.56 -12.23 4.00
CA SER A 107 0.81 -13.01 4.97
C SER A 107 0.21 -12.20 6.13
N PHE A 108 0.71 -10.98 6.35
CA PHE A 108 0.23 -10.07 7.41
C PHE A 108 -0.81 -9.07 6.90
N ILE A 109 -0.99 -8.96 5.58
CA ILE A 109 -1.98 -8.08 4.98
C ILE A 109 -3.33 -8.83 4.92
N PRO A 110 -4.39 -8.31 5.55
CA PRO A 110 -5.71 -8.93 5.49
C PRO A 110 -6.23 -8.95 4.05
N GLN A 111 -6.81 -10.08 3.63
CA GLN A 111 -7.31 -10.26 2.25
C GLN A 111 -8.45 -9.30 1.90
N GLN A 112 -9.13 -8.75 2.90
CA GLN A 112 -10.18 -7.75 2.72
C GLN A 112 -9.65 -6.34 2.44
N ALA A 113 -8.35 -6.08 2.64
CA ALA A 113 -7.78 -4.76 2.37
C ALA A 113 -7.74 -4.52 0.85
N ALA A 114 -8.25 -3.35 0.43
CA ALA A 114 -8.26 -2.97 -0.96
C ALA A 114 -6.83 -2.66 -1.43
N LEU A 115 -6.42 -3.24 -2.55
CA LEU A 115 -5.15 -2.93 -3.20
C LEU A 115 -5.35 -1.78 -4.18
N ILE A 116 -4.72 -0.63 -3.91
CA ILE A 116 -4.83 0.59 -4.72
C ILE A 116 -3.52 0.80 -5.47
N PHE A 117 -3.56 0.83 -6.80
CA PHE A 117 -2.36 1.03 -7.62
C PHE A 117 -2.11 2.52 -7.82
N GLU A 118 -0.95 2.99 -7.38
CA GLU A 118 -0.54 4.40 -7.50
C GLU A 118 0.62 4.59 -8.49
N SER A 119 1.10 3.49 -9.07
CA SER A 119 2.10 3.50 -10.14
C SER A 119 1.66 4.41 -11.28
N ARG A 120 2.47 5.43 -11.60
CA ARG A 120 2.24 6.25 -12.79
C ARG A 120 2.63 5.47 -14.04
N LEU A 121 1.63 4.99 -14.76
CA LEU A 121 1.78 4.49 -16.11
C LEU A 121 1.72 5.69 -17.06
N ASP A 122 2.63 5.77 -18.03
CA ASP A 122 2.62 6.83 -19.04
C ASP A 122 1.22 6.94 -19.69
N ASP A 123 0.78 8.14 -20.10
CA ASP A 123 -0.56 8.35 -20.69
C ASP A 123 -0.82 7.50 -21.95
N ASN A 124 0.26 7.05 -22.59
CA ASN A 124 0.24 6.15 -23.76
C ASN A 124 0.55 4.69 -23.40
N ALA A 125 0.47 4.32 -22.12
CA ALA A 125 0.74 2.97 -21.67
C ALA A 125 -0.21 1.99 -22.37
N SER A 126 0.38 1.01 -23.05
CA SER A 126 -0.40 -0.06 -23.63
C SER A 126 -1.12 -0.85 -22.53
N PRO A 127 -2.30 -1.44 -22.80
CA PRO A 127 -2.98 -2.34 -21.86
C PRO A 127 -2.06 -3.42 -21.27
N CYS A 128 -1.05 -3.86 -22.05
CA CYS A 128 -0.03 -4.81 -21.61
C CYS A 128 0.78 -4.33 -20.39
N ARG A 129 0.99 -3.02 -20.20
CA ARG A 129 1.72 -2.49 -19.03
C ARG A 129 0.91 -2.60 -17.75
N LEU A 130 -0.39 -2.30 -17.82
CA LEU A 130 -1.29 -2.49 -16.68
C LEU A 130 -1.39 -3.97 -16.31
N GLU A 131 -1.51 -4.86 -17.32
CA GLU A 131 -1.50 -6.31 -17.08
C GLU A 131 -0.21 -6.77 -16.40
N ALA A 132 0.95 -6.29 -16.85
CA ALA A 132 2.24 -6.62 -16.24
C ALA A 132 2.35 -6.12 -14.79
N GLU A 133 1.82 -4.94 -14.49
CA GLU A 133 1.80 -4.40 -13.14
C GLU A 133 0.91 -5.21 -12.20
N ILE A 134 -0.28 -5.61 -12.68
CA ILE A 134 -1.18 -6.50 -11.95
C ILE A 134 -0.52 -7.86 -11.69
N GLU A 135 0.24 -8.40 -12.65
CA GLU A 135 0.94 -9.67 -12.47
C GLU A 135 2.04 -9.56 -11.40
N LYS A 136 2.79 -8.46 -11.37
CA LYS A 136 3.75 -8.19 -10.30
C LYS A 136 3.09 -8.09 -8.94
N ALA A 137 1.92 -7.44 -8.85
CA ALA A 137 1.15 -7.42 -7.62
C ALA A 137 0.69 -8.82 -7.18
N ARG A 138 0.31 -9.72 -8.11
CA ARG A 138 0.00 -11.13 -7.78
C ARG A 138 1.21 -11.87 -7.23
N ASN A 139 2.40 -11.60 -7.76
CA ASN A 139 3.65 -12.17 -7.24
C ASN A 139 4.02 -11.59 -5.86
N ALA A 140 3.66 -10.33 -5.60
CA ALA A 140 3.88 -9.69 -4.30
C ALA A 140 2.87 -10.14 -3.24
N PHE A 141 1.61 -10.37 -3.60
CA PHE A 141 0.53 -10.70 -2.65
C PHE A 141 -0.07 -12.06 -2.98
N HIS A 142 0.53 -13.13 -2.43
CA HIS A 142 0.26 -14.52 -2.81
C HIS A 142 -1.17 -15.02 -2.52
N TRP A 143 -1.97 -14.25 -1.78
CA TRP A 143 -3.40 -14.53 -1.58
C TRP A 143 -4.28 -14.02 -2.71
N LEU A 144 -3.75 -13.18 -3.62
CA LEU A 144 -4.45 -12.85 -4.85
C LEU A 144 -4.60 -14.10 -5.72
N PRO A 145 -5.76 -14.32 -6.34
CA PRO A 145 -5.92 -15.43 -7.26
C PRO A 145 -4.88 -15.32 -8.38
N LEU A 146 -4.39 -16.44 -8.92
CA LEU A 146 -3.58 -16.40 -10.14
C LEU A 146 -4.46 -16.12 -11.35
N ARG A 147 -3.89 -15.57 -12.43
CA ARG A 147 -4.60 -15.44 -13.71
C ARG A 147 -5.06 -16.84 -14.12
N ARG A 148 -6.37 -17.09 -14.15
CA ARG A 148 -6.89 -18.30 -14.81
C ARG A 148 -6.41 -18.20 -16.26
N ARG A 149 -5.61 -19.16 -16.71
CA ARG A 149 -5.34 -19.28 -18.14
C ARG A 149 -6.72 -19.37 -18.79
N ARG A 150 -7.06 -18.42 -19.67
CA ARG A 150 -8.14 -18.67 -20.62
C ARG A 150 -7.76 -19.98 -21.29
N GLU A 151 -8.60 -20.99 -21.13
CA GLU A 151 -8.40 -22.28 -21.79
C GLU A 151 -8.11 -21.97 -23.26
N ALA A 152 -6.90 -22.30 -23.69
CA ALA A 152 -6.55 -22.40 -25.09
C ALA A 152 -7.31 -23.61 -25.64
N MET A 153 -8.63 -23.46 -25.80
CA MET A 153 -9.50 -24.51 -26.31
C MET A 153 -10.77 -23.89 -26.93
N GLN A 154 -10.55 -22.98 -27.88
CA GLN A 154 -11.49 -22.61 -28.96
C GLN A 154 -10.61 -22.17 -30.14
N LEU A 155 -10.46 -22.84 -31.27
CA LEU A 155 -11.10 -24.01 -31.86
C LEU A 155 -10.01 -24.80 -32.62
N ALA A 156 -9.87 -26.08 -32.31
CA ALA A 156 -9.49 -27.06 -33.33
C ALA A 156 -10.80 -27.50 -33.98
N HIS A 157 -11.18 -26.85 -35.08
CA HIS A 157 -12.19 -27.32 -36.02
C HIS A 157 -11.67 -27.07 -37.43
#